data_AF-A0AAJ1CY21-F1
#
_entry.id   AF-A0AAJ1CY21-F1
#
_cell.length_a   1.000
_cell.length_b   1.000
_cell.length_c   1.000
_cell.angle_alpha   90.00
_cell.angle_beta   90.00
_cell.angle_gamma   90.00
#
_symmetry.space_group_name_H-M   'P 1'
#
loop_
_entity.id
_entity.type
_entity.pdbx_description
1 polymer ?
#
loop_
_entity_poly.entity_id
_entity_poly.type
_entity_poly.pdbx_seq_one_letter_code
_entity_poly.pdbx_strand_id
1 'polypeptide(L)'
;MKTEQPLWGRGVMVSPQHFQQQVAYAAWSAESIARMGLSQPWGVINVAFEPETLTLGRLQARHLHIRFPDGTLIDTDNADDLPPVLALQNELQDVVVVLALPLLRANGGNCLKPDEVAERPVRYRQCWRDVRNTFGDDIRQIAVMQPALTLRFAHQDNSDYLTCPVARLQQDSQGSWQLDETFLPPLLSIRGSRWLVSQLEQLMTQLRARLSRLMAMRRESNERMADFAVADVSLFWLLNALNSAAPVLGQFQRHLQSPPERLYPELARLAGSLLTFSLEHQVSAIPVWQHEQLNNVFPPLFDLLGDLLEASLPSRVVAIELEHDARLHFWQARLHDPRLREGADYYLSVRSPMPAAQLQEQFPHQCKVVLTEAVRKRPYSVVLLDEVEKAHRDVMNLFYQVFDRGFMRDGEGREIDFRNTVILMTSNLGSDHLMQRLDEQPEATEGDLHELLRPILRDHFQPALLARFQTVIYRPLSQAAMRTIVEMKLGQVSQRLNRHYGLTTHIDESLYDALTAACLLPDTGARNVDSLLNQQILPVLSQQLLTHMAAKQKPQSLCLSWSEEEGIGLAFGPTQGVHA
;
A
#
# COMPACT_ATOMS: atom_id res chain seq x y z
N MET A 1 -27.58 -19.26 -33.63
CA MET A 1 -28.89 -19.58 -34.27
C MET A 1 -29.69 -18.29 -34.37
N LYS A 2 -30.48 -18.07 -35.44
CA LYS A 2 -31.40 -16.92 -35.48
C LYS A 2 -32.59 -17.21 -34.56
N THR A 3 -32.96 -16.22 -33.77
CA THR A 3 -34.12 -16.28 -32.89
C THR A 3 -35.19 -15.36 -33.46
N GLU A 4 -36.35 -15.91 -33.79
CA GLU A 4 -37.43 -15.17 -34.44
C GLU A 4 -38.52 -14.84 -33.42
N GLN A 5 -38.97 -13.59 -33.34
CA GLN A 5 -40.07 -13.24 -32.43
C GLN A 5 -41.42 -13.61 -33.10
N PRO A 6 -42.23 -14.53 -32.51
CA PRO A 6 -43.50 -14.90 -33.11
C PRO A 6 -44.52 -13.76 -33.01
N LEU A 7 -45.27 -13.53 -34.09
CA LEU A 7 -46.37 -12.57 -34.13
C LEU A 7 -47.69 -13.29 -33.83
N TRP A 8 -48.36 -12.89 -32.77
CA TRP A 8 -49.68 -13.43 -32.39
C TRP A 8 -50.79 -12.60 -33.02
N GLY A 9 -51.61 -13.23 -33.86
CA GLY A 9 -52.74 -12.61 -34.55
C GLY A 9 -53.98 -13.47 -34.51
N ARG A 10 -55.15 -12.85 -34.71
CA ARG A 10 -56.42 -13.57 -34.78
C ARG A 10 -56.41 -14.53 -35.98
N GLY A 11 -56.73 -15.81 -35.74
CA GLY A 11 -56.81 -16.83 -36.79
C GLY A 11 -55.48 -17.53 -37.12
N VAL A 12 -54.39 -17.23 -36.41
CA VAL A 12 -53.11 -17.96 -36.58
C VAL A 12 -53.23 -19.37 -36.01
N MET A 13 -52.83 -20.38 -36.81
CA MET A 13 -52.75 -21.77 -36.36
C MET A 13 -51.53 -21.96 -35.47
N VAL A 14 -51.75 -22.38 -34.23
CA VAL A 14 -50.69 -22.55 -33.24
C VAL A 14 -49.87 -23.80 -33.53
N SER A 15 -48.55 -23.69 -33.48
CA SER A 15 -47.61 -24.79 -33.68
C SER A 15 -46.51 -24.77 -32.60
N PRO A 16 -45.81 -25.90 -32.35
CA PRO A 16 -44.73 -25.95 -31.35
C PRO A 16 -43.64 -24.90 -31.55
N GLN A 17 -43.33 -24.55 -32.81
CA GLN A 17 -42.32 -23.57 -33.17
C GLN A 17 -42.63 -22.18 -32.61
N HIS A 18 -43.91 -21.79 -32.51
CA HIS A 18 -44.30 -20.51 -31.92
C HIS A 18 -43.83 -20.42 -30.46
N PHE A 19 -44.07 -21.46 -29.67
CA PHE A 19 -43.64 -21.50 -28.26
C PHE A 19 -42.13 -21.62 -28.13
N GLN A 20 -41.49 -22.48 -28.92
CA GLN A 20 -40.04 -22.66 -28.90
C GLN A 20 -39.29 -21.37 -29.21
N GLN A 21 -39.73 -20.64 -30.25
CA GLN A 21 -39.13 -19.36 -30.64
C GLN A 21 -39.43 -18.25 -29.62
N GLN A 22 -40.63 -18.23 -29.02
CA GLN A 22 -40.95 -17.32 -27.93
C GLN A 22 -40.00 -17.51 -26.72
N VAL A 23 -39.75 -18.77 -26.33
CA VAL A 23 -38.83 -19.11 -25.23
C VAL A 23 -37.40 -18.75 -25.60
N ALA A 24 -36.96 -19.07 -26.82
CA ALA A 24 -35.63 -18.70 -27.30
C ALA A 24 -35.41 -17.18 -27.32
N TYR A 25 -36.43 -16.40 -27.69
CA TYR A 25 -36.39 -14.93 -27.67
C TYR A 25 -36.26 -14.38 -26.24
N ALA A 26 -37.03 -14.93 -25.30
CA ALA A 26 -36.92 -14.57 -23.89
C ALA A 26 -35.52 -14.91 -23.32
N ALA A 27 -34.98 -16.10 -23.65
CA ALA A 27 -33.65 -16.51 -23.23
C ALA A 27 -32.56 -15.60 -23.82
N TRP A 28 -32.66 -15.23 -25.10
CA TRP A 28 -31.73 -14.29 -25.74
C TRP A 28 -31.79 -12.89 -25.12
N SER A 29 -32.99 -12.39 -24.80
CA SER A 29 -33.16 -11.11 -24.10
C SER A 29 -32.53 -11.15 -22.70
N ALA A 30 -32.76 -12.22 -21.93
CA ALA A 30 -32.15 -12.42 -20.62
C ALA A 30 -30.61 -12.49 -20.68
N GLU A 31 -30.06 -13.19 -21.68
CA GLU A 31 -28.63 -13.24 -21.94
C GLU A 31 -28.06 -11.86 -22.29
N SER A 32 -28.79 -11.09 -23.12
CA SER A 32 -28.39 -9.73 -23.50
C SER A 32 -28.32 -8.81 -22.28
N ILE A 33 -29.32 -8.89 -21.38
CA ILE A 33 -29.34 -8.14 -20.12
C ILE A 33 -28.19 -8.58 -19.21
N ALA A 34 -27.93 -9.89 -19.09
CA ALA A 34 -26.83 -10.39 -18.25
C ALA A 34 -25.46 -9.88 -18.71
N ARG A 35 -25.24 -9.83 -20.03
CA ARG A 35 -24.00 -9.31 -20.65
C ARG A 35 -23.80 -7.80 -20.51
N MET A 36 -24.85 -7.04 -20.17
CA MET A 36 -24.69 -5.62 -19.82
C MET A 36 -23.96 -5.44 -18.49
N GLY A 37 -24.11 -6.40 -17.56
CA GLY A 37 -23.55 -6.31 -16.20
C GLY A 37 -22.29 -7.14 -15.95
N LEU A 38 -22.05 -8.19 -16.75
CA LEU A 38 -20.95 -9.14 -16.59
C LEU A 38 -20.36 -9.50 -17.96
N SER A 39 -19.03 -9.64 -18.03
CA SER A 39 -18.36 -10.11 -19.25
C SER A 39 -18.62 -11.59 -19.49
N GLN A 40 -18.68 -12.39 -18.43
CA GLN A 40 -18.90 -13.84 -18.49
C GLN A 40 -20.04 -14.28 -17.55
N PRO A 41 -21.31 -14.10 -17.95
CA PRO A 41 -22.48 -14.40 -17.12
C PRO A 41 -22.81 -15.91 -17.10
N TRP A 42 -21.84 -16.76 -16.82
CA TRP A 42 -22.01 -18.22 -16.69
C TRP A 42 -21.12 -18.77 -15.57
N GLY A 43 -21.43 -19.96 -15.07
CA GLY A 43 -20.68 -20.62 -14.00
C GLY A 43 -21.57 -21.14 -12.88
N VAL A 44 -20.90 -21.57 -11.81
CA VAL A 44 -21.49 -22.14 -10.61
C VAL A 44 -22.10 -21.04 -9.72
N ILE A 45 -23.36 -21.22 -9.33
CA ILE A 45 -24.02 -20.41 -8.31
C ILE A 45 -23.94 -21.12 -6.97
N ASN A 46 -24.26 -22.42 -6.94
CA ASN A 46 -24.15 -23.28 -5.78
C ASN A 46 -24.07 -24.75 -6.22
N VAL A 47 -23.15 -25.53 -5.64
CA VAL A 47 -23.04 -26.98 -5.90
C VAL A 47 -22.75 -27.71 -4.60
N ALA A 48 -23.29 -28.91 -4.46
CA ALA A 48 -23.00 -29.80 -3.36
C ALA A 48 -22.96 -31.25 -3.82
N PHE A 49 -22.04 -32.02 -3.26
CA PHE A 49 -21.86 -33.45 -3.52
C PHE A 49 -22.01 -34.25 -2.23
N GLU A 50 -22.30 -35.54 -2.36
CA GLU A 50 -22.50 -36.46 -1.23
C GLU A 50 -21.15 -37.06 -0.78
N PRO A 51 -20.56 -36.62 0.36
CA PRO A 51 -19.23 -37.04 0.77
C PRO A 51 -19.14 -38.53 1.09
N GLU A 52 -20.22 -39.15 1.57
CA GLU A 52 -20.22 -40.58 1.90
C GLU A 52 -19.98 -41.46 0.66
N THR A 53 -20.50 -41.04 -0.50
CA THR A 53 -20.37 -41.81 -1.75
C THR A 53 -18.95 -41.81 -2.31
N LEU A 54 -18.16 -40.78 -2.00
CA LEU A 54 -16.77 -40.64 -2.45
C LEU A 54 -15.88 -41.75 -1.90
N THR A 55 -16.12 -42.18 -0.65
CA THR A 55 -15.41 -43.32 -0.03
C THR A 55 -15.62 -44.64 -0.78
N LEU A 56 -16.72 -44.74 -1.54
CA LEU A 56 -17.05 -45.90 -2.38
C LEU A 56 -16.57 -45.74 -3.83
N GLY A 57 -15.73 -44.73 -4.12
CA GLY A 57 -15.24 -44.45 -5.48
C GLY A 57 -16.34 -43.96 -6.44
N ARG A 58 -17.35 -43.26 -5.91
CA ARG A 58 -18.46 -42.70 -6.68
C ARG A 58 -18.68 -41.24 -6.31
N LEU A 59 -18.97 -40.40 -7.30
CA LEU A 59 -19.35 -39.01 -7.07
C LEU A 59 -20.84 -38.83 -7.38
N GLN A 60 -21.61 -38.49 -6.36
CA GLN A 60 -23.03 -38.17 -6.48
C GLN A 60 -23.27 -36.69 -6.16
N ALA A 61 -23.93 -35.99 -7.08
CA ALA A 61 -24.40 -34.62 -6.81
C ALA A 61 -25.61 -34.67 -5.86
N ARG A 62 -25.63 -33.76 -4.90
CA ARG A 62 -26.77 -33.52 -3.99
C ARG A 62 -27.61 -32.34 -4.43
N HIS A 63 -26.94 -31.30 -4.96
CA HIS A 63 -27.58 -30.08 -5.44
C HIS A 63 -26.70 -29.43 -6.51
N LEU A 64 -27.32 -28.93 -7.59
CA LEU A 64 -26.65 -28.20 -8.66
C LEU A 64 -27.48 -26.97 -9.05
N HIS A 65 -26.88 -25.79 -8.91
CA HIS A 65 -27.40 -24.53 -9.42
C HIS A 65 -26.29 -23.84 -10.23
N ILE A 66 -26.39 -23.93 -11.56
CA ILE A 66 -25.32 -23.58 -12.50
C ILE A 66 -25.93 -22.93 -13.74
N ARG A 67 -25.25 -21.95 -14.31
CA ARG A 67 -25.59 -21.39 -15.64
C ARG A 67 -24.51 -21.76 -16.64
N PHE A 68 -24.89 -22.40 -17.75
CA PHE A 68 -23.98 -22.72 -18.85
C PHE A 68 -23.62 -21.49 -19.70
N PRO A 69 -22.53 -21.54 -20.48
CA PRO A 69 -22.09 -20.43 -21.34
C PRO A 69 -23.12 -19.95 -22.38
N ASP A 70 -24.08 -20.80 -22.75
CA ASP A 70 -25.17 -20.44 -23.67
C ASP A 70 -26.38 -19.78 -22.99
N GLY A 71 -26.28 -19.52 -21.68
CA GLY A 71 -27.32 -18.89 -20.88
C GLY A 71 -28.32 -19.86 -20.25
N THR A 72 -28.20 -21.17 -20.51
CA THR A 72 -29.08 -22.18 -19.90
C THR A 72 -28.82 -22.31 -18.42
N LEU A 73 -29.84 -22.03 -17.60
CA LEU A 73 -29.80 -22.18 -16.16
C LEU A 73 -30.27 -23.59 -15.79
N ILE A 74 -29.52 -24.25 -14.91
CA ILE A 74 -29.87 -25.51 -14.26
C ILE A 74 -30.09 -25.23 -12.78
N ASP A 75 -31.20 -25.71 -12.24
CA ASP A 75 -31.54 -25.66 -10.82
C ASP A 75 -32.29 -26.93 -10.40
N THR A 76 -31.57 -27.82 -9.71
CA THR A 76 -32.09 -29.11 -9.27
C THR A 76 -33.02 -29.03 -8.05
N ASP A 77 -33.08 -27.89 -7.35
CA ASP A 77 -34.04 -27.69 -6.25
C ASP A 77 -35.39 -27.19 -6.77
N ASN A 78 -35.47 -26.79 -8.04
CA ASN A 78 -36.66 -26.17 -8.62
C ASN A 78 -37.28 -27.04 -9.72
N ALA A 79 -36.54 -27.32 -10.80
CA ALA A 79 -37.12 -27.91 -12.01
C ALA A 79 -36.33 -29.13 -12.53
N ASP A 80 -35.02 -29.16 -12.33
CA ASP A 80 -34.14 -30.12 -12.96
C ASP A 80 -33.83 -31.35 -12.08
N ASP A 81 -33.39 -32.44 -12.72
CA ASP A 81 -33.07 -33.70 -12.06
C ASP A 81 -31.57 -33.78 -11.86
N LEU A 82 -31.12 -34.45 -10.81
CA LEU A 82 -29.71 -34.69 -10.58
C LEU A 82 -29.13 -35.60 -11.68
N PRO A 83 -27.88 -35.34 -12.13
CA PRO A 83 -27.22 -36.22 -13.09
C PRO A 83 -26.96 -37.60 -12.49
N PRO A 84 -26.82 -38.64 -13.33
CA PRO A 84 -26.39 -39.96 -12.88
C PRO A 84 -25.05 -39.91 -12.12
N VAL A 85 -24.89 -40.85 -11.18
CA VAL A 85 -23.67 -41.01 -10.37
C VAL A 85 -22.47 -41.28 -11.28
N LEU A 86 -21.36 -40.57 -11.05
CA LEU A 86 -20.10 -40.77 -11.75
C LEU A 86 -19.24 -41.81 -11.01
N ALA A 87 -18.81 -42.86 -11.70
CA ALA A 87 -17.85 -43.81 -11.16
C ALA A 87 -16.42 -43.29 -11.34
N LEU A 88 -15.59 -43.38 -10.29
CA LEU A 88 -14.21 -42.87 -10.25
C LEU A 88 -13.16 -43.98 -10.50
N GLN A 89 -13.59 -45.12 -11.03
CA GLN A 89 -12.74 -46.29 -11.25
C GLN A 89 -11.74 -46.01 -12.37
N ASN A 90 -10.46 -46.34 -12.15
CA ASN A 90 -9.34 -46.18 -13.10
C ASN A 90 -8.90 -44.73 -13.40
N GLU A 91 -9.23 -43.77 -12.54
CA GLU A 91 -8.84 -42.37 -12.69
C GLU A 91 -7.48 -42.03 -12.06
N LEU A 92 -6.89 -40.91 -12.50
CA LEU A 92 -5.63 -40.36 -11.99
C LEU A 92 -5.75 -39.85 -10.54
N GLN A 93 -4.63 -39.63 -9.84
CA GLN A 93 -4.64 -39.10 -8.47
C GLN A 93 -5.28 -37.70 -8.32
N ASP A 94 -5.35 -36.92 -9.40
CA ASP A 94 -6.03 -35.62 -9.45
C ASP A 94 -6.88 -35.54 -10.72
N VAL A 95 -8.18 -35.29 -10.58
CA VAL A 95 -9.11 -35.21 -11.70
C VAL A 95 -10.13 -34.08 -11.51
N VAL A 96 -10.34 -33.31 -12.58
CA VAL A 96 -11.39 -32.27 -12.63
C VAL A 96 -12.67 -32.87 -13.21
N VAL A 97 -13.77 -32.69 -12.49
CA VAL A 97 -15.11 -33.10 -12.89
C VAL A 97 -15.87 -31.90 -13.45
N VAL A 98 -16.49 -32.11 -14.60
CA VAL A 98 -17.34 -31.13 -15.28
C VAL A 98 -18.79 -31.61 -15.29
N LEU A 99 -19.73 -30.69 -15.10
CA LEU A 99 -21.11 -30.91 -15.47
C LEU A 99 -21.26 -30.67 -16.98
N ALA A 100 -21.81 -31.64 -17.69
CA ALA A 100 -21.93 -31.62 -19.14
C ALA A 100 -23.41 -31.63 -19.57
N LEU A 101 -23.75 -30.71 -20.47
CA LEU A 101 -25.06 -30.56 -21.09
C LEU A 101 -24.90 -30.62 -22.62
N PRO A 102 -25.54 -31.56 -23.33
CA PRO A 102 -25.37 -31.67 -24.78
C PRO A 102 -25.70 -30.39 -25.55
N LEU A 103 -24.94 -30.11 -26.61
CA LEU A 103 -25.11 -28.92 -27.43
C LEU A 103 -26.51 -28.85 -28.07
N LEU A 104 -27.08 -27.64 -28.09
CA LEU A 104 -28.32 -27.37 -28.82
C LEU A 104 -28.04 -27.31 -30.33
N ARG A 105 -28.75 -28.12 -31.12
CA ARG A 105 -28.58 -28.21 -32.58
C ARG A 105 -29.67 -27.47 -33.33
N ALA A 106 -29.29 -26.86 -34.47
CA ALA A 106 -30.24 -26.12 -35.31
C ALA A 106 -31.20 -27.00 -36.11
N ASN A 107 -30.79 -28.21 -36.43
CA ASN A 107 -31.51 -29.07 -37.37
C ASN A 107 -32.54 -29.97 -36.66
N GLY A 108 -32.92 -29.64 -35.42
CA GLY A 108 -33.82 -30.43 -34.60
C GLY A 108 -33.14 -31.59 -33.87
N GLY A 109 -33.96 -32.52 -33.34
CA GLY A 109 -33.48 -33.67 -32.57
C GLY A 109 -32.92 -33.33 -31.19
N ASN A 110 -33.35 -32.20 -30.61
CA ASN A 110 -32.87 -31.73 -29.30
C ASN A 110 -33.65 -32.29 -28.12
N CYS A 111 -34.84 -32.88 -28.36
CA CYS A 111 -35.67 -33.51 -27.34
C CYS A 111 -36.15 -34.85 -27.87
N LEU A 112 -35.87 -35.92 -27.13
CA LEU A 112 -36.30 -37.27 -27.44
C LEU A 112 -37.20 -37.82 -26.33
N LYS A 113 -38.04 -38.80 -26.67
CA LYS A 113 -38.83 -39.53 -25.66
C LYS A 113 -37.91 -40.38 -24.76
N PRO A 114 -38.37 -40.80 -23.57
CA PRO A 114 -37.56 -41.63 -22.66
C PRO A 114 -36.91 -42.83 -23.34
N ASP A 115 -37.69 -43.56 -24.13
CA ASP A 115 -37.30 -44.85 -24.73
C ASP A 115 -36.60 -44.69 -26.09
N GLU A 116 -36.50 -43.47 -26.61
CA GLU A 116 -35.84 -43.22 -27.88
C GLU A 116 -34.32 -43.25 -27.71
N VAL A 117 -33.68 -44.10 -28.53
CA VAL A 117 -32.22 -44.24 -28.60
C VAL A 117 -31.67 -43.04 -29.36
N ALA A 118 -30.76 -42.32 -28.70
CA ALA A 118 -30.08 -41.20 -29.32
C ALA A 118 -28.80 -41.70 -30.02
N GLU A 119 -28.66 -41.46 -31.32
CA GLU A 119 -27.40 -41.76 -32.06
C GLU A 119 -26.21 -40.93 -31.56
N ARG A 120 -26.51 -39.84 -30.85
CA ARG A 120 -25.58 -38.83 -30.35
C ARG A 120 -26.20 -38.15 -29.14
N PRO A 121 -25.42 -37.52 -28.25
CA PRO A 121 -25.95 -36.86 -27.05
C PRO A 121 -27.10 -35.90 -27.40
N VAL A 122 -28.21 -36.02 -26.68
CA VAL A 122 -29.43 -35.21 -26.86
C VAL A 122 -29.59 -34.26 -25.67
N ARG A 123 -29.93 -33.01 -25.92
CA ARG A 123 -29.99 -31.98 -24.87
C ARG A 123 -31.10 -32.20 -23.86
N TYR A 124 -32.28 -32.61 -24.32
CA TYR A 124 -33.45 -32.81 -23.48
C TYR A 124 -34.05 -34.21 -23.67
N ARG A 125 -34.68 -34.72 -22.61
CA ARG A 125 -35.59 -35.87 -22.67
C ARG A 125 -36.97 -35.47 -22.19
N GLN A 126 -38.00 -36.01 -22.82
CA GLN A 126 -39.37 -35.82 -22.37
C GLN A 126 -39.60 -36.62 -21.08
N CYS A 127 -40.20 -35.98 -20.08
CA CYS A 127 -40.69 -36.64 -18.87
C CYS A 127 -42.16 -36.24 -18.62
N TRP A 128 -42.97 -37.10 -18.03
CA TRP A 128 -44.35 -36.76 -17.65
C TRP A 128 -44.38 -36.37 -16.18
N ARG A 129 -44.91 -35.18 -15.87
CA ARG A 129 -45.07 -34.69 -14.50
C ARG A 129 -46.49 -34.24 -14.25
N ASP A 130 -46.97 -34.54 -13.05
CA ASP A 130 -48.22 -34.00 -12.51
C ASP A 130 -47.99 -32.54 -12.13
N VAL A 131 -48.60 -31.62 -12.88
CA VAL A 131 -48.47 -30.18 -12.65
C VAL A 131 -49.80 -29.65 -12.14
N ARG A 132 -49.74 -29.06 -10.94
CA ARG A 132 -50.88 -28.41 -10.30
C ARG A 132 -51.18 -27.09 -11.01
N ASN A 133 -52.46 -26.84 -11.25
CA ASN A 133 -52.94 -25.54 -11.67
C ASN A 133 -52.70 -24.51 -10.55
N THR A 134 -51.99 -23.43 -10.84
CA THR A 134 -51.72 -22.37 -9.85
C THR A 134 -52.93 -21.50 -9.52
N PHE A 135 -53.99 -21.56 -10.33
CA PHE A 135 -55.21 -20.75 -10.18
C PHE A 135 -56.46 -21.59 -9.86
N GLY A 136 -56.29 -22.90 -9.64
CA GLY A 136 -57.36 -23.84 -9.33
C GLY A 136 -56.86 -25.03 -8.53
N ASP A 137 -57.73 -26.01 -8.30
CA ASP A 137 -57.40 -27.20 -7.50
C ASP A 137 -57.07 -28.44 -8.35
N ASP A 138 -57.16 -28.33 -9.68
CA ASP A 138 -56.87 -29.46 -10.57
C ASP A 138 -55.37 -29.68 -10.80
N ILE A 139 -55.02 -30.94 -11.05
CA ILE A 139 -53.68 -31.40 -11.40
C ILE A 139 -53.79 -32.10 -12.75
N ARG A 140 -52.82 -31.85 -13.64
CA ARG A 140 -52.75 -32.52 -14.95
C ARG A 140 -51.35 -33.03 -15.23
N GLN A 141 -51.28 -34.20 -15.85
CA GLN A 141 -50.04 -34.69 -16.44
C GLN A 141 -49.70 -33.89 -17.68
N ILE A 142 -48.52 -33.28 -17.66
CA ILE A 142 -47.94 -32.60 -18.82
C ILE A 142 -46.56 -33.17 -19.13
N ALA A 143 -46.21 -33.15 -20.41
CA ALA A 143 -44.87 -33.48 -20.87
C ALA A 143 -43.94 -32.29 -20.59
N VAL A 144 -42.92 -32.51 -19.77
CA VAL A 144 -41.87 -31.54 -19.46
C VAL A 144 -40.56 -31.92 -20.16
N MET A 145 -39.73 -30.92 -20.44
CA MET A 145 -38.39 -31.12 -20.99
C MET A 145 -37.39 -31.23 -19.84
N GLN A 146 -36.69 -32.35 -19.77
CA GLN A 146 -35.67 -32.63 -18.76
C GLN A 146 -34.27 -32.50 -19.37
N PRO A 147 -33.39 -31.62 -18.88
CA PRO A 147 -32.02 -31.54 -19.38
C PRO A 147 -31.27 -32.86 -19.14
N ALA A 148 -30.62 -33.38 -20.17
CA ALA A 148 -29.85 -34.63 -20.09
C ALA A 148 -28.45 -34.37 -19.50
N LEU A 149 -28.42 -34.02 -18.22
CA LEU A 149 -27.19 -33.69 -17.49
C LEU A 149 -26.36 -34.95 -17.22
N THR A 150 -25.05 -34.83 -17.38
CA THR A 150 -24.10 -35.88 -17.01
C THR A 150 -22.88 -35.28 -16.32
N LEU A 151 -22.37 -35.95 -15.30
CA LEU A 151 -21.04 -35.66 -14.77
C LEU A 151 -20.00 -36.37 -15.64
N ARG A 152 -18.95 -35.67 -16.02
CA ARG A 152 -17.88 -36.17 -16.90
C ARG A 152 -16.53 -35.70 -16.37
N PHE A 153 -15.44 -36.32 -16.83
CA PHE A 153 -14.11 -35.83 -16.52
C PHE A 153 -13.65 -34.81 -17.57
N ALA A 154 -12.90 -33.80 -17.14
CA ALA A 154 -12.43 -32.74 -18.02
C ALA A 154 -11.52 -33.24 -19.16
N HIS A 155 -10.77 -34.33 -18.92
CA HIS A 155 -9.86 -34.92 -19.91
C HIS A 155 -10.57 -35.81 -20.94
N GLN A 156 -11.85 -36.14 -20.74
CA GLN A 156 -12.63 -36.91 -21.72
C GLN A 156 -12.96 -36.05 -22.93
N ASP A 157 -13.31 -36.70 -24.05
CA ASP A 157 -13.89 -35.97 -25.18
C ASP A 157 -15.27 -35.41 -24.79
N ASN A 158 -15.34 -34.08 -24.80
CA ASN A 158 -16.50 -33.30 -24.41
C ASN A 158 -16.99 -32.41 -25.57
N SER A 159 -16.56 -32.64 -26.82
CA SER A 159 -16.86 -31.76 -27.95
C SER A 159 -18.35 -31.60 -28.28
N ASP A 160 -19.17 -32.61 -27.95
CA ASP A 160 -20.63 -32.60 -28.14
C ASP A 160 -21.40 -31.94 -26.97
N TYR A 161 -20.70 -31.39 -25.98
CA TYR A 161 -21.27 -30.86 -24.75
C TYR A 161 -20.85 -29.41 -24.49
N LEU A 162 -21.73 -28.66 -23.83
CA LEU A 162 -21.34 -27.54 -23.00
C LEU A 162 -20.90 -28.08 -21.65
N THR A 163 -19.76 -27.62 -21.16
CA THR A 163 -19.20 -28.08 -19.89
C THR A 163 -18.98 -26.92 -18.94
N CYS A 164 -19.24 -27.16 -17.65
CA CYS A 164 -18.87 -26.27 -16.57
C CYS A 164 -18.09 -27.09 -15.52
N PRO A 165 -16.84 -26.74 -15.19
CA PRO A 165 -16.13 -27.36 -14.06
C PRO A 165 -16.91 -27.16 -12.77
N VAL A 166 -17.07 -28.23 -11.99
CA VAL A 166 -17.87 -28.22 -10.75
C VAL A 166 -17.13 -28.73 -9.53
N ALA A 167 -16.11 -29.58 -9.71
CA ALA A 167 -15.29 -30.10 -8.63
C ALA A 167 -13.92 -30.55 -9.12
N ARG A 168 -12.93 -30.55 -8.23
CA ARG A 168 -11.67 -31.28 -8.38
C ARG A 168 -11.59 -32.33 -7.29
N LEU A 169 -11.18 -33.53 -7.67
CA LEU A 169 -11.03 -34.68 -6.77
C LEU A 169 -9.56 -35.04 -6.66
N GLN A 170 -9.13 -35.34 -5.45
CA GLN A 170 -7.77 -35.79 -5.16
C GLN A 170 -7.80 -37.08 -4.34
N GLN A 171 -6.81 -37.94 -4.54
CA GLN A 171 -6.60 -39.11 -3.69
C GLN A 171 -5.71 -38.75 -2.51
N ASP A 172 -6.10 -39.18 -1.31
CA ASP A 172 -5.25 -39.09 -0.13
C ASP A 172 -4.11 -40.14 -0.16
N SER A 173 -3.24 -40.13 0.85
CA SER A 173 -2.14 -41.10 0.97
C SER A 173 -2.61 -42.56 1.17
N GLN A 174 -3.89 -42.77 1.50
CA GLN A 174 -4.52 -44.08 1.66
C GLN A 174 -5.29 -44.50 0.40
N GLY A 175 -5.31 -43.67 -0.66
CA GLY A 175 -6.01 -43.91 -1.91
C GLY A 175 -7.51 -43.62 -1.87
N SER A 176 -8.02 -42.98 -0.81
CA SER A 176 -9.41 -42.54 -0.72
C SER A 176 -9.61 -41.22 -1.45
N TRP A 177 -10.75 -41.08 -2.12
CA TRP A 177 -11.11 -39.87 -2.83
C TRP A 177 -11.66 -38.80 -1.90
N GLN A 178 -11.19 -37.57 -2.06
CA GLN A 178 -11.69 -36.38 -1.38
C GLN A 178 -11.92 -35.23 -2.37
N LEU A 179 -12.85 -34.34 -2.02
CA LEU A 179 -13.04 -33.08 -2.72
C LEU A 179 -11.90 -32.14 -2.35
N ASP A 180 -11.31 -31.52 -3.35
CA ASP A 180 -10.37 -30.43 -3.11
C ASP A 180 -11.14 -29.14 -2.82
N GLU A 181 -11.20 -28.78 -1.54
CA GLU A 181 -11.86 -27.57 -1.06
C GLU A 181 -11.19 -26.27 -1.54
N THR A 182 -9.95 -26.33 -2.04
CA THR A 182 -9.24 -25.17 -2.62
C THR A 182 -9.59 -24.91 -4.07
N PHE A 183 -10.32 -25.83 -4.72
CA PHE A 183 -10.73 -25.67 -6.12
C PHE A 183 -11.77 -24.56 -6.29
N LEU A 184 -11.52 -23.68 -7.26
CA LEU A 184 -12.39 -22.58 -7.64
C LEU A 184 -12.92 -22.82 -9.06
N PRO A 185 -14.14 -23.35 -9.21
CA PRO A 185 -14.79 -23.42 -10.52
C PRO A 185 -15.07 -22.01 -11.05
N PRO A 186 -15.50 -21.84 -12.31
CA PRO A 186 -16.06 -20.58 -12.78
C PRO A 186 -17.30 -20.24 -11.93
N LEU A 187 -17.35 -19.05 -11.32
CA LEU A 187 -18.36 -18.70 -10.31
C LEU A 187 -19.23 -17.52 -10.76
N LEU A 188 -20.54 -17.63 -10.50
CA LEU A 188 -21.52 -16.54 -10.63
C LEU A 188 -21.94 -15.94 -9.29
N SER A 189 -21.53 -16.56 -8.19
CA SER A 189 -21.88 -16.17 -6.83
C SER A 189 -20.71 -16.50 -5.92
N ILE A 190 -20.33 -15.58 -5.04
CA ILE A 190 -19.28 -15.83 -4.03
C ILE A 190 -19.66 -17.04 -3.15
N ARG A 191 -20.96 -17.23 -2.87
CA ARG A 191 -21.48 -18.38 -2.12
C ARG A 191 -21.11 -19.74 -2.74
N GLY A 192 -20.86 -19.79 -4.04
CA GLY A 192 -20.54 -21.02 -4.76
C GLY A 192 -19.19 -21.64 -4.38
N SER A 193 -18.32 -20.92 -3.65
CA SER A 193 -17.07 -21.44 -3.12
C SER A 193 -16.91 -21.15 -1.63
N ARG A 194 -16.75 -22.20 -0.83
CA ARG A 194 -16.47 -22.09 0.61
C ARG A 194 -15.12 -21.43 0.88
N TRP A 195 -14.10 -21.75 0.08
CA TRP A 195 -12.78 -21.16 0.17
C TRP A 195 -12.84 -19.64 -0.02
N LEU A 196 -13.55 -19.16 -1.05
CA LEU A 196 -13.62 -17.73 -1.34
C LEU A 196 -14.35 -16.96 -0.24
N VAL A 197 -15.42 -17.54 0.32
CA VAL A 197 -16.12 -16.98 1.48
C VAL A 197 -15.17 -16.87 2.68
N SER A 198 -14.47 -17.95 3.03
CA SER A 198 -13.55 -17.98 4.17
C SER A 198 -12.39 -17.00 4.01
N GLN A 199 -11.79 -16.92 2.82
CA GLN A 199 -10.72 -15.97 2.53
C GLN A 199 -11.18 -14.52 2.59
N LEU A 200 -12.39 -14.22 2.09
CA LEU A 200 -12.96 -12.87 2.22
C LEU A 200 -13.20 -12.49 3.68
N GLU A 201 -13.68 -13.43 4.50
CA GLU A 201 -13.85 -13.21 5.95
C GLU A 201 -12.52 -12.98 6.67
N GLN A 202 -11.49 -13.77 6.35
CA GLN A 202 -10.15 -13.61 6.90
C GLN A 202 -9.53 -12.27 6.52
N LEU A 203 -9.57 -11.91 5.24
CA LEU A 203 -9.09 -10.63 4.73
C LEU A 203 -9.80 -9.46 5.42
N MET A 204 -11.13 -9.51 5.55
CA MET A 204 -11.90 -8.48 6.23
C MET A 204 -11.54 -8.36 7.71
N THR A 205 -11.27 -9.47 8.37
CA THR A 205 -10.82 -9.49 9.77
C THR A 205 -9.45 -8.83 9.92
N GLN A 206 -8.49 -9.20 9.05
CA GLN A 206 -7.17 -8.58 9.01
C GLN A 206 -7.26 -7.09 8.71
N LEU A 207 -8.03 -6.70 7.68
CA LEU A 207 -8.24 -5.31 7.28
C LEU A 207 -8.79 -4.47 8.43
N ARG A 208 -9.85 -4.94 9.11
CA ARG A 208 -10.43 -4.22 10.26
C ARG A 208 -9.46 -4.10 11.42
N ALA A 209 -8.71 -5.17 11.74
CA ALA A 209 -7.71 -5.12 12.79
C ALA A 209 -6.60 -4.10 12.48
N ARG A 210 -6.12 -4.07 11.23
CA ARG A 210 -5.12 -3.11 10.75
C ARG A 210 -5.65 -1.69 10.77
N LEU A 211 -6.87 -1.47 10.28
CA LEU A 211 -7.53 -0.17 10.27
C LEU A 211 -7.71 0.38 11.69
N SER A 212 -8.18 -0.44 12.65
CA SER A 212 -8.27 -0.04 14.06
C SER A 212 -6.92 0.37 14.64
N ARG A 213 -5.86 -0.38 14.34
CA ARG A 213 -4.50 -0.05 14.79
C ARG A 213 -3.98 1.26 14.19
N LEU A 214 -4.18 1.48 12.90
CA LEU A 214 -3.76 2.71 12.22
C LEU A 214 -4.59 3.92 12.65
N MET A 215 -5.88 3.73 12.95
CA MET A 215 -6.75 4.77 13.51
C MET A 215 -6.27 5.22 14.88
N ALA A 216 -5.87 4.28 15.75
CA ALA A 216 -5.26 4.59 17.04
C ALA A 216 -3.91 5.34 16.92
N MET A 217 -3.27 5.29 15.75
CA MET A 217 -2.02 6.02 15.48
C MET A 217 -2.26 7.47 15.03
N ARG A 218 -3.51 7.91 14.82
CA ARG A 218 -3.81 9.31 14.50
C ARG A 218 -3.46 10.21 15.69
N ARG A 219 -2.81 11.34 15.42
CA ARG A 219 -2.62 12.41 16.41
C ARG A 219 -3.97 13.11 16.62
N GLU A 220 -4.49 13.06 17.83
CA GLU A 220 -5.63 13.90 18.22
C GLU A 220 -5.10 15.31 18.50
N SER A 221 -5.47 16.26 17.65
CA SER A 221 -5.16 17.69 17.77
C SER A 221 -6.45 18.45 17.54
N ASN A 222 -7.01 19.00 18.61
CA ASN A 222 -8.37 19.55 18.71
C ASN A 222 -9.49 18.53 18.42
N GLU A 223 -10.55 18.55 19.24
CA GLU A 223 -11.60 17.50 19.36
C GLU A 223 -12.40 17.15 18.08
N ARG A 224 -12.04 17.63 16.89
CA ARG A 224 -12.82 17.44 15.65
C ARG A 224 -12.04 17.15 14.37
N MET A 225 -10.72 17.28 14.31
CA MET A 225 -9.98 17.09 13.05
C MET A 225 -8.65 16.35 13.26
N ALA A 226 -8.34 15.39 12.38
CA ALA A 226 -7.06 14.70 12.40
C ALA A 226 -6.02 15.55 11.66
N ASP A 227 -4.98 15.99 12.37
CA ASP A 227 -3.83 16.66 11.76
C ASP A 227 -2.87 15.61 11.17
N PHE A 228 -2.56 15.75 9.88
CA PHE A 228 -1.53 14.97 9.20
C PHE A 228 -0.37 15.89 8.83
N ALA A 229 0.82 15.63 9.38
CA ALA A 229 2.03 16.33 8.97
C ALA A 229 2.56 15.75 7.64
N VAL A 230 3.51 16.44 7.00
CA VAL A 230 4.20 15.93 5.79
C VAL A 230 4.89 14.58 6.04
N ALA A 231 5.27 14.29 7.29
CA ALA A 231 5.84 13.00 7.69
C ALA A 231 4.81 11.85 7.70
N ASP A 232 3.51 12.15 7.75
CA ASP A 232 2.42 11.18 7.87
C ASP A 232 1.77 10.81 6.53
N VAL A 233 2.35 11.21 5.39
CA VAL A 233 1.79 10.96 4.05
C VAL A 233 1.48 9.48 3.83
N SER A 234 2.37 8.58 4.25
CA SER A 234 2.14 7.13 4.13
C SER A 234 0.98 6.64 5.01
N LEU A 235 0.86 7.17 6.24
CA LEU A 235 -0.24 6.84 7.14
C LEU A 235 -1.58 7.34 6.58
N PHE A 236 -1.61 8.56 6.05
CA PHE A 236 -2.79 9.15 5.41
C PHE A 236 -3.28 8.29 4.24
N TRP A 237 -2.39 7.98 3.29
CA TRP A 237 -2.78 7.22 2.10
C TRP A 237 -3.16 5.78 2.42
N LEU A 238 -2.49 5.15 3.39
CA LEU A 238 -2.87 3.82 3.87
C LEU A 238 -4.25 3.84 4.52
N LEU A 239 -4.53 4.81 5.39
CA LEU A 239 -5.85 4.98 5.98
C LEU A 239 -6.90 5.27 4.92
N ASN A 240 -6.61 6.11 3.93
CA ASN A 240 -7.52 6.38 2.82
C ASN A 240 -7.87 5.08 2.07
N ALA A 241 -6.85 4.32 1.65
CA ALA A 241 -7.03 3.05 0.94
C ALA A 241 -7.89 2.05 1.74
N LEU A 242 -7.57 1.84 3.02
CA LEU A 242 -8.29 0.88 3.86
C LEU A 242 -9.71 1.36 4.20
N ASN A 243 -9.91 2.65 4.52
CA ASN A 243 -11.25 3.19 4.82
C ASN A 243 -12.17 3.15 3.60
N SER A 244 -11.63 3.38 2.40
CA SER A 244 -12.41 3.30 1.16
C SER A 244 -12.78 1.85 0.82
N ALA A 245 -11.86 0.90 1.00
CA ALA A 245 -12.10 -0.50 0.64
C ALA A 245 -13.00 -1.24 1.66
N ALA A 246 -12.85 -0.97 2.96
CA ALA A 246 -13.58 -1.68 4.02
C ALA A 246 -15.11 -1.75 3.86
N PRO A 247 -15.84 -0.65 3.59
CA PRO A 247 -17.30 -0.70 3.45
C PRO A 247 -17.73 -1.42 2.17
N VAL A 248 -16.98 -1.26 1.08
CA VAL A 248 -17.25 -1.88 -0.21
C VAL A 248 -17.08 -3.39 -0.12
N LEU A 249 -15.93 -3.86 0.38
CA LEU A 249 -15.68 -5.29 0.60
C LEU A 249 -16.65 -5.88 1.63
N GLY A 250 -17.01 -5.11 2.66
CA GLY A 250 -18.04 -5.50 3.63
C GLY A 250 -19.43 -5.73 3.02
N GLN A 251 -19.77 -5.09 1.89
CA GLN A 251 -21.04 -5.35 1.19
C GLN A 251 -21.07 -6.77 0.60
N PHE A 252 -19.95 -7.24 0.04
CA PHE A 252 -19.84 -8.58 -0.52
C PHE A 252 -19.94 -9.66 0.56
N GLN A 253 -19.39 -9.41 1.75
CA GLN A 253 -19.54 -10.31 2.90
C GLN A 253 -21.01 -10.47 3.34
N ARG A 254 -21.82 -9.41 3.24
CA ARG A 254 -23.26 -9.45 3.56
C ARG A 254 -24.11 -10.06 2.46
N HIS A 255 -23.69 -9.93 1.21
CA HIS A 255 -24.44 -10.36 0.02
C HIS A 255 -23.62 -11.34 -0.81
N LEU A 256 -23.48 -12.57 -0.31
CA LEU A 256 -22.70 -13.62 -0.93
C LEU A 256 -23.24 -14.07 -2.31
N GLN A 257 -24.47 -13.69 -2.67
CA GLN A 257 -25.01 -13.90 -4.03
C GLN A 257 -24.33 -13.04 -5.12
N SER A 258 -23.47 -12.10 -4.74
CA SER A 258 -22.81 -11.21 -5.69
C SER A 258 -21.80 -11.98 -6.57
N PRO A 259 -21.66 -11.65 -7.86
CA PRO A 259 -20.67 -12.28 -8.73
C PRO A 259 -19.22 -11.93 -8.35
N PRO A 260 -18.28 -12.90 -8.35
CA PRO A 260 -16.87 -12.62 -8.09
C PRO A 260 -16.22 -11.66 -9.10
N GLU A 261 -16.72 -11.58 -10.33
CA GLU A 261 -16.29 -10.59 -11.34
C GLU A 261 -16.44 -9.14 -10.86
N ARG A 262 -17.39 -8.87 -9.94
CA ARG A 262 -17.55 -7.55 -9.31
C ARG A 262 -16.68 -7.35 -8.07
N LEU A 263 -16.27 -8.44 -7.42
CA LEU A 263 -15.39 -8.40 -6.26
C LEU A 263 -13.93 -8.17 -6.68
N TYR A 264 -13.49 -8.83 -7.76
CA TYR A 264 -12.11 -8.76 -8.24
C TYR A 264 -11.59 -7.33 -8.45
N PRO A 265 -12.31 -6.41 -9.13
CA PRO A 265 -11.83 -5.05 -9.33
C PRO A 265 -11.58 -4.30 -8.02
N GLU A 266 -12.38 -4.55 -6.98
CA GLU A 266 -12.24 -3.89 -5.68
C GLU A 266 -11.08 -4.46 -4.87
N LEU A 267 -10.82 -5.77 -4.96
CA LEU A 267 -9.61 -6.38 -4.41
C LEU A 267 -8.35 -5.89 -5.14
N ALA A 268 -8.38 -5.85 -6.48
CA ALA A 268 -7.28 -5.35 -7.29
C ALA A 268 -7.00 -3.86 -7.04
N ARG A 269 -8.04 -3.05 -6.86
CA ARG A 269 -7.92 -1.62 -6.48
C ARG A 269 -7.25 -1.46 -5.12
N LEU A 270 -7.64 -2.28 -4.14
CA LEU A 270 -7.00 -2.27 -2.82
C LEU A 270 -5.51 -2.69 -2.94
N ALA A 271 -5.21 -3.79 -3.63
CA ALA A 271 -3.84 -4.25 -3.85
C ALA A 271 -2.99 -3.16 -4.53
N GLY A 272 -3.50 -2.56 -5.61
CA GLY A 272 -2.84 -1.47 -6.32
C GLY A 272 -2.56 -0.25 -5.43
N SER A 273 -3.47 0.06 -4.51
CA SER A 273 -3.27 1.15 -3.54
C SER A 273 -2.19 0.81 -2.52
N LEU A 274 -2.15 -0.42 -2.03
CA LEU A 274 -1.16 -0.88 -1.04
C LEU A 274 0.24 -1.08 -1.65
N LEU A 275 0.33 -1.44 -2.94
CA LEU A 275 1.59 -1.59 -3.67
C LEU A 275 2.41 -0.29 -3.71
N THR A 276 1.77 0.88 -3.56
CA THR A 276 2.49 2.16 -3.48
C THR A 276 3.48 2.24 -2.30
N PHE A 277 3.32 1.37 -1.30
CA PHE A 277 4.21 1.27 -0.13
C PHE A 277 5.14 0.06 -0.16
N SER A 278 5.00 -0.82 -1.16
CA SER A 278 5.83 -2.02 -1.28
C SER A 278 7.06 -1.74 -2.14
N LEU A 279 8.22 -2.22 -1.69
CA LEU A 279 9.45 -2.25 -2.49
C LEU A 279 9.73 -3.65 -3.10
N GLU A 280 9.03 -4.66 -2.61
CA GLU A 280 9.22 -6.07 -2.99
C GLU A 280 8.37 -6.46 -4.19
N HIS A 281 7.17 -5.89 -4.28
CA HIS A 281 6.17 -6.27 -5.27
C HIS A 281 5.96 -5.17 -6.32
N GLN A 282 5.69 -5.57 -7.56
CA GLN A 282 5.36 -4.66 -8.66
C GLN A 282 3.87 -4.79 -9.03
N VAL A 283 3.36 -3.85 -9.83
CA VAL A 283 1.95 -3.86 -10.31
C VAL A 283 1.61 -5.14 -11.09
N SER A 284 2.59 -5.76 -11.75
CA SER A 284 2.42 -7.04 -12.45
C SER A 284 2.13 -8.23 -11.52
N ALA A 285 2.29 -8.06 -10.20
CA ALA A 285 1.91 -9.07 -9.21
C ALA A 285 0.39 -9.22 -9.07
N ILE A 286 -0.40 -8.22 -9.50
CA ILE A 286 -1.86 -8.32 -9.51
C ILE A 286 -2.29 -9.28 -10.64
N PRO A 287 -2.90 -10.44 -10.32
CA PRO A 287 -3.28 -11.43 -11.33
C PRO A 287 -4.35 -10.91 -12.28
N VAL A 288 -4.26 -11.24 -13.56
CA VAL A 288 -5.28 -10.88 -14.57
C VAL A 288 -6.52 -11.75 -14.41
N TRP A 289 -7.70 -11.16 -14.56
CA TRP A 289 -8.98 -11.89 -14.51
C TRP A 289 -9.04 -13.02 -15.55
N GLN A 290 -9.28 -14.24 -15.05
CA GLN A 290 -9.45 -15.47 -15.83
C GLN A 290 -10.64 -16.26 -15.27
N HIS A 291 -11.84 -15.97 -15.75
CA HIS A 291 -13.09 -16.56 -15.22
C HIS A 291 -13.13 -18.09 -15.23
N GLU A 292 -12.51 -18.71 -16.24
CA GLU A 292 -12.42 -20.17 -16.35
C GLU A 292 -11.44 -20.81 -15.36
N GLN A 293 -10.48 -20.02 -14.84
CA GLN A 293 -9.36 -20.49 -14.02
C GLN A 293 -9.18 -19.59 -12.79
N LEU A 294 -10.22 -19.49 -11.96
CA LEU A 294 -10.22 -18.61 -10.78
C LEU A 294 -9.13 -18.95 -9.75
N ASN A 295 -8.64 -20.19 -9.72
CA ASN A 295 -7.46 -20.59 -8.93
C ASN A 295 -6.19 -19.80 -9.28
N ASN A 296 -6.05 -19.30 -10.52
CA ASN A 296 -4.92 -18.48 -10.93
C ASN A 296 -5.12 -16.99 -10.62
N VAL A 297 -6.30 -16.61 -10.09
CA VAL A 297 -6.69 -15.22 -9.86
C VAL A 297 -6.79 -14.93 -8.38
N PHE A 298 -7.68 -15.62 -7.66
CA PHE A 298 -7.98 -15.26 -6.27
C PHE A 298 -6.90 -15.69 -5.28
N PRO A 299 -6.42 -16.94 -5.23
CA PRO A 299 -5.34 -17.34 -4.32
C PRO A 299 -4.12 -16.41 -4.35
N PRO A 300 -3.48 -16.16 -5.50
CA PRO A 300 -2.33 -15.26 -5.54
C PRO A 300 -2.67 -13.80 -5.17
N LEU A 301 -3.90 -13.34 -5.46
CA LEU A 301 -4.34 -12.00 -5.07
C LEU A 301 -4.57 -11.87 -3.56
N PHE A 302 -5.14 -12.90 -2.92
CA PHE A 302 -5.33 -12.93 -1.47
C PHE A 302 -4.00 -13.04 -0.74
N ASP A 303 -3.06 -13.85 -1.24
CA ASP A 303 -1.70 -13.95 -0.69
C ASP A 303 -0.99 -12.59 -0.77
N LEU A 304 -1.01 -11.95 -1.95
CA LEU A 304 -0.45 -10.61 -2.14
C LEU A 304 -1.07 -9.58 -1.19
N LEU A 305 -2.40 -9.59 -1.03
CA LEU A 305 -3.09 -8.68 -0.11
C LEU A 305 -2.71 -8.96 1.35
N GLY A 306 -2.55 -10.22 1.73
CA GLY A 306 -2.05 -10.63 3.04
C GLY A 306 -0.68 -10.05 3.31
N ASP A 307 0.28 -10.31 2.41
CA ASP A 307 1.66 -9.81 2.52
C ASP A 307 1.72 -8.29 2.60
N LEU A 308 0.96 -7.60 1.74
CA LEU A 308 0.90 -6.14 1.72
C LEU A 308 0.30 -5.58 3.01
N LEU A 309 -0.77 -6.17 3.55
CA LEU A 309 -1.37 -5.72 4.81
C LEU A 309 -0.48 -5.97 6.03
N GLU A 310 0.42 -6.95 5.95
CA GLU A 310 1.42 -7.20 6.99
C GLU A 310 2.60 -6.25 6.89
N ALA A 311 3.13 -6.02 5.68
CA ALA A 311 4.28 -5.17 5.42
C ALA A 311 3.96 -3.66 5.53
N SER A 312 2.70 -3.25 5.30
CA SER A 312 2.34 -1.83 5.14
C SER A 312 2.29 -1.02 6.45
N LEU A 313 2.83 -1.48 7.58
CA LEU A 313 2.89 -0.64 8.78
C LEU A 313 4.07 0.33 8.68
N PRO A 314 3.84 1.66 8.69
CA PRO A 314 4.91 2.61 8.91
C PRO A 314 5.50 2.33 10.30
N SER A 315 6.75 1.87 10.35
CA SER A 315 7.41 1.62 11.63
C SER A 315 7.63 2.95 12.35
N ARG A 316 7.00 3.12 13.52
CA ARG A 316 7.37 4.15 14.52
C ARG A 316 8.71 3.83 15.19
N VAL A 317 9.26 2.64 14.95
CA VAL A 317 10.55 2.20 15.49
C VAL A 317 11.59 2.32 14.39
N VAL A 318 12.55 3.21 14.61
CA VAL A 318 13.76 3.28 13.79
C VAL A 318 14.79 2.38 14.47
N ALA A 319 15.23 1.33 13.77
CA ALA A 319 16.35 0.55 14.24
C ALA A 319 17.61 1.40 14.12
N ILE A 320 18.27 1.66 15.23
CA ILE A 320 19.53 2.41 15.28
C ILE A 320 20.66 1.38 15.36
N GLU A 321 21.47 1.29 14.30
CA GLU A 321 22.64 0.42 14.32
C GLU A 321 23.69 0.95 15.30
N LEU A 322 24.16 0.05 16.17
CA LEU A 322 25.23 0.31 17.13
C LEU A 322 26.49 -0.39 16.62
N GLU A 323 27.48 0.40 16.22
CA GLU A 323 28.82 -0.08 15.86
C GLU A 323 29.65 -0.32 17.12
N HIS A 324 30.15 -1.54 17.31
CA HIS A 324 31.01 -1.88 18.44
C HIS A 324 32.48 -1.60 18.12
N ASP A 325 33.11 -0.73 18.90
CA ASP A 325 34.56 -0.58 18.88
C ASP A 325 35.20 -1.47 19.95
N ALA A 326 35.72 -2.62 19.51
CA ALA A 326 36.32 -3.63 20.38
C ALA A 326 37.59 -3.15 21.11
N ARG A 327 38.27 -2.10 20.64
CA ARG A 327 39.50 -1.60 21.29
C ARG A 327 39.20 -0.72 22.50
N LEU A 328 38.02 -0.13 22.51
CA LEU A 328 37.63 0.92 23.45
C LEU A 328 36.39 0.54 24.26
N HIS A 329 35.87 -0.69 24.06
CA HIS A 329 34.71 -1.26 24.77
C HIS A 329 33.48 -0.34 24.77
N PHE A 330 33.25 0.40 23.67
CA PHE A 330 32.08 1.26 23.52
C PHE A 330 31.30 0.94 22.25
N TRP A 331 30.02 1.30 22.29
CA TRP A 331 29.09 1.18 21.17
C TRP A 331 28.72 2.58 20.68
N GLN A 332 28.74 2.79 19.37
CA GLN A 332 28.43 4.07 18.74
C GLN A 332 27.21 3.96 17.84
N ALA A 333 26.28 4.89 17.97
CA ALA A 333 25.14 5.07 17.06
C ALA A 333 25.20 6.44 16.39
N ARG A 334 24.81 6.52 15.13
CA ARG A 334 24.63 7.80 14.42
C ARG A 334 23.15 8.05 14.18
N LEU A 335 22.63 9.13 14.76
CA LEU A 335 21.21 9.51 14.66
C LEU A 335 21.01 10.50 13.50
N HIS A 336 20.96 9.99 12.27
CA HIS A 336 20.75 10.82 11.09
C HIS A 336 19.28 10.95 10.66
N ASP A 337 18.40 10.07 11.16
CA ASP A 337 17.00 10.03 10.75
C ASP A 337 16.22 11.23 11.31
N PRO A 338 15.57 12.05 10.46
CA PRO A 338 14.82 13.23 10.91
C PRO A 338 13.64 12.89 11.83
N ARG A 339 13.13 11.65 11.82
CA ARG A 339 12.05 11.18 12.72
C ARG A 339 12.48 11.10 14.18
N LEU A 340 13.78 11.09 14.47
CA LEU A 340 14.34 10.98 15.83
C LEU A 340 14.53 12.34 16.52
N ARG A 341 14.25 13.46 15.84
CA ARG A 341 14.65 14.79 16.30
C ARG A 341 13.72 15.41 17.35
N GLU A 342 12.48 14.93 17.50
CA GLU A 342 11.53 15.46 18.49
C GLU A 342 10.62 14.36 19.06
N GLY A 343 10.64 14.17 20.40
CA GLY A 343 9.66 13.34 21.12
C GLY A 343 9.72 11.82 20.90
N ALA A 344 10.86 11.27 20.48
CA ALA A 344 11.05 9.83 20.32
C ALA A 344 11.51 9.16 21.63
N ASP A 345 10.85 8.07 22.02
CA ASP A 345 11.30 7.19 23.09
C ASP A 345 12.38 6.23 22.59
N TYR A 346 13.52 6.19 23.28
CA TYR A 346 14.63 5.31 22.94
C TYR A 346 14.57 4.02 23.77
N TYR A 347 14.63 2.87 23.11
CA TYR A 347 14.68 1.55 23.74
C TYR A 347 16.00 0.86 23.39
N LEU A 348 16.72 0.38 24.41
CA LEU A 348 17.96 -0.37 24.22
C LEU A 348 17.72 -1.86 24.47
N SER A 349 17.87 -2.68 23.42
CA SER A 349 17.80 -4.13 23.54
C SER A 349 19.17 -4.69 23.94
N VAL A 350 19.23 -5.38 25.08
CA VAL A 350 20.48 -5.91 25.64
C VAL A 350 20.38 -7.44 25.71
N ARG A 351 21.36 -8.13 25.12
CA ARG A 351 21.53 -9.57 25.28
C ARG A 351 22.83 -9.83 26.03
N SER A 352 22.75 -10.59 27.10
CA SER A 352 23.89 -10.96 27.94
C SER A 352 23.71 -12.41 28.43
N PRO A 353 24.79 -13.19 28.61
CA PRO A 353 24.73 -14.51 29.26
C PRO A 353 24.41 -14.43 30.76
N MET A 354 24.36 -13.23 31.36
CA MET A 354 23.98 -12.99 32.75
C MET A 354 22.48 -13.24 32.99
N PRO A 355 22.05 -13.75 34.17
CA PRO A 355 20.64 -13.88 34.52
C PRO A 355 19.89 -12.54 34.49
N ALA A 356 18.63 -12.56 34.01
CA ALA A 356 17.83 -11.36 33.78
C ALA A 356 17.67 -10.45 35.02
N ALA A 357 17.51 -11.04 36.21
CA ALA A 357 17.38 -10.28 37.46
C ALA A 357 18.65 -9.48 37.80
N GLN A 358 19.84 -10.08 37.62
CA GLN A 358 21.12 -9.40 37.81
C GLN A 358 21.36 -8.35 36.74
N LEU A 359 20.99 -8.63 35.49
CA LEU A 359 21.12 -7.68 34.38
C LEU A 359 20.26 -6.44 34.61
N GLN A 360 19.01 -6.59 35.06
CA GLN A 360 18.11 -5.45 35.33
C GLN A 360 18.64 -4.55 36.45
N GLU A 361 19.29 -5.10 37.48
CA GLU A 361 19.84 -4.32 38.58
C GLU A 361 21.18 -3.65 38.20
N GLN A 362 22.08 -4.38 37.54
CA GLN A 362 23.44 -3.91 37.27
C GLN A 362 23.53 -3.03 36.01
N PHE A 363 22.73 -3.31 34.98
CA PHE A 363 22.87 -2.66 33.67
C PHE A 363 22.67 -1.13 33.72
N PRO A 364 21.64 -0.56 34.40
CA PRO A 364 21.48 0.89 34.50
C PRO A 364 22.64 1.60 35.21
N HIS A 365 23.35 0.91 36.10
CA HIS A 365 24.48 1.46 36.85
C HIS A 365 25.80 1.39 36.07
N GLN A 366 25.92 0.42 35.15
CA GLN A 366 27.15 0.17 34.39
C GLN A 366 27.11 0.78 32.98
N CYS A 367 25.94 0.89 32.35
CA CYS A 367 25.78 1.48 31.02
C CYS A 367 25.70 3.00 31.08
N LYS A 368 26.59 3.73 30.39
CA LYS A 368 26.68 5.20 30.41
C LYS A 368 26.73 5.78 28.99
N VAL A 369 26.07 6.93 28.80
CA VAL A 369 26.09 7.72 27.55
C VAL A 369 26.98 8.95 27.78
N VAL A 370 28.03 9.16 26.98
CA VAL A 370 29.22 9.89 27.45
C VAL A 370 29.73 10.95 26.45
N LEU A 371 29.43 12.25 26.68
CA LEU A 371 30.11 13.41 26.05
C LEU A 371 31.55 13.57 26.54
N THR A 372 31.76 13.21 27.81
CA THR A 372 33.00 13.35 28.58
C THR A 372 34.20 12.62 27.96
N GLU A 373 33.97 11.50 27.26
CA GLU A 373 35.03 10.69 26.65
C GLU A 373 35.66 11.36 25.41
N ALA A 374 34.87 12.12 24.65
CA ALA A 374 35.37 12.85 23.48
C ALA A 374 36.33 13.96 23.91
N VAL A 375 35.97 14.70 24.97
CA VAL A 375 36.82 15.76 25.56
C VAL A 375 38.05 15.16 26.24
N ARG A 376 37.92 14.00 26.92
CA ARG A 376 39.06 13.28 27.49
C ARG A 376 40.11 12.91 26.45
N LYS A 377 39.69 12.44 25.27
CA LYS A 377 40.60 12.05 24.18
C LYS A 377 41.18 13.26 23.43
N ARG A 378 40.45 14.37 23.38
CA ARG A 378 40.85 15.61 22.70
C ARG A 378 40.55 16.81 23.60
N PRO A 379 41.41 17.10 24.58
CA PRO A 379 41.17 18.19 25.54
C PRO A 379 41.19 19.57 24.88
N TYR A 380 41.83 19.71 23.72
CA TYR A 380 41.73 20.89 22.86
C TYR A 380 40.60 20.71 21.87
N SER A 381 39.39 21.09 22.26
CA SER A 381 38.19 20.92 21.43
C SER A 381 37.25 22.11 21.54
N VAL A 382 36.44 22.28 20.49
CA VAL A 382 35.28 23.18 20.52
C VAL A 382 34.05 22.30 20.73
N VAL A 383 33.31 22.55 21.80
CA VAL A 383 32.05 21.86 22.11
C VAL A 383 30.91 22.80 21.78
N LEU A 384 30.06 22.42 20.83
CA LEU A 384 28.84 23.15 20.48
C LEU A 384 27.65 22.48 21.16
N LEU A 385 26.93 23.23 22.00
CA LEU A 385 25.64 22.85 22.54
C LEU A 385 24.58 23.69 21.84
N ASP A 386 23.72 23.03 21.08
CA ASP A 386 22.69 23.69 20.28
C ASP A 386 21.38 23.79 21.09
N GLU A 387 20.69 24.93 20.98
CA GLU A 387 19.38 25.20 21.60
C GLU A 387 19.32 24.85 23.09
N VAL A 388 20.28 25.37 23.87
CA VAL A 388 20.47 24.99 25.28
C VAL A 388 19.25 25.27 26.16
N GLU A 389 18.34 26.15 25.75
CA GLU A 389 17.08 26.41 26.44
C GLU A 389 16.10 25.23 26.42
N LYS A 390 16.28 24.28 25.50
CA LYS A 390 15.46 23.07 25.42
C LYS A 390 16.01 21.94 26.28
N ALA A 391 17.23 22.09 26.80
CA ALA A 391 17.88 21.04 27.58
C ALA A 391 17.22 20.87 28.95
N HIS A 392 17.12 19.61 29.41
CA HIS A 392 16.65 19.32 30.75
C HIS A 392 17.57 19.95 31.80
N ARG A 393 17.00 20.47 32.89
CA ARG A 393 17.75 21.17 33.95
C ARG A 393 18.92 20.36 34.49
N ASP A 394 18.77 19.05 34.62
CA ASP A 394 19.83 18.16 35.11
C ASP A 394 21.04 18.07 34.18
N VAL A 395 20.84 18.18 32.87
CA VAL A 395 21.95 18.22 31.91
C VAL A 395 22.75 19.51 32.10
N MET A 396 22.06 20.65 32.24
CA MET A 396 22.70 21.94 32.53
C MET A 396 23.40 21.93 33.90
N ASN A 397 22.83 21.23 34.89
CA ASN A 397 23.41 21.11 36.21
C ASN A 397 24.76 20.37 36.21
N LEU A 398 24.96 19.41 35.29
CA LEU A 398 26.25 18.73 35.15
C LEU A 398 27.36 19.68 34.70
N PHE A 399 27.04 20.62 33.81
CA PHE A 399 28.00 21.60 33.32
C PHE A 399 28.36 22.68 34.35
N TYR A 400 27.64 22.81 35.48
CA TYR A 400 28.05 23.72 36.55
C TYR A 400 29.48 23.48 37.03
N GLN A 401 29.86 22.21 37.18
CA GLN A 401 31.21 21.86 37.63
C GLN A 401 32.26 22.26 36.60
N VAL A 402 31.94 22.12 35.32
CA VAL A 402 32.81 22.54 34.21
C VAL A 402 33.01 24.04 34.22
N PHE A 403 31.94 24.82 34.28
CA PHE A 403 32.02 26.28 34.20
C PHE A 403 32.66 26.92 35.45
N ASP A 404 32.57 26.26 36.60
CA ASP A 404 33.13 26.78 37.85
C ASP A 404 34.58 26.32 38.08
N ARG A 405 34.85 25.02 37.88
CA ARG A 405 36.14 24.42 38.27
C ARG A 405 37.00 23.98 37.09
N GLY A 406 36.48 24.03 35.87
CA GLY A 406 37.19 23.60 34.67
C GLY A 406 37.31 22.09 34.53
N PHE A 407 36.63 21.30 35.36
CA PHE A 407 36.61 19.85 35.27
C PHE A 407 35.21 19.28 35.55
N MET A 408 34.91 18.14 34.94
CA MET A 408 33.73 17.35 35.21
C MET A 408 34.15 15.99 35.71
N ARG A 409 33.41 15.41 36.66
CA ARG A 409 33.54 13.98 36.93
C ARG A 409 32.58 13.20 36.05
N ASP A 410 33.11 12.24 35.30
CA ASP A 410 32.25 11.29 34.62
C ASP A 410 31.51 10.39 35.63
N GLY A 411 30.59 9.57 35.15
CA GLY A 411 29.86 8.65 36.02
C GLY A 411 30.74 7.58 36.68
N GLU A 412 32.00 7.39 36.27
CA GLU A 412 32.99 6.51 36.92
C GLU A 412 33.80 7.24 38.00
N GLY A 413 33.52 8.54 38.22
CA GLY A 413 34.23 9.38 39.17
C GLY A 413 35.57 9.89 38.64
N ARG A 414 35.90 9.65 37.37
CA ARG A 414 37.15 10.14 36.76
C ARG A 414 37.01 11.62 36.45
N GLU A 415 38.04 12.36 36.79
CA GLU A 415 38.10 13.80 36.54
C GLU A 415 38.53 14.07 35.09
N ILE A 416 37.72 14.83 34.37
CA ILE A 416 37.94 15.17 32.97
C ILE A 416 38.14 16.68 32.88
N ASP A 417 39.27 17.05 32.31
CA ASP A 417 39.72 18.43 32.19
C ASP A 417 39.05 19.11 30.98
N PHE A 418 38.35 20.21 31.25
CA PHE A 418 37.70 21.09 30.27
C PHE A 418 38.41 22.44 30.15
N ARG A 419 39.53 22.67 30.84
CA ARG A 419 40.22 23.98 30.83
C ARG A 419 40.73 24.42 29.46
N ASN A 420 40.94 23.47 28.55
CA ASN A 420 41.37 23.72 27.17
C ASN A 420 40.24 23.56 26.14
N THR A 421 38.99 23.52 26.61
CA THR A 421 37.80 23.34 25.79
C THR A 421 37.07 24.67 25.63
N VAL A 422 36.80 25.07 24.39
CA VAL A 422 35.92 26.20 24.10
C VAL A 422 34.49 25.68 24.01
N ILE A 423 33.61 26.14 24.88
CA ILE A 423 32.20 25.74 24.87
C ILE A 423 31.39 26.88 24.23
N LEU A 424 30.77 26.59 23.10
CA LEU A 424 29.84 27.46 22.41
C LEU A 424 28.43 26.94 22.65
N MET A 425 27.52 27.84 23.03
CA MET A 425 26.12 27.53 23.29
C MET A 425 25.27 28.43 22.42
N THR A 426 24.31 27.85 21.71
CA THR A 426 23.31 28.62 20.96
C THR A 426 22.01 28.66 21.74
N SER A 427 21.28 29.77 21.64
CA SER A 427 19.95 29.87 22.21
C SER A 427 19.10 30.80 21.38
N ASN A 428 17.82 30.44 21.21
CA ASN A 428 16.83 31.29 20.54
C ASN A 428 16.04 32.16 21.54
N LEU A 429 16.39 32.14 22.84
CA LEU A 429 15.68 32.94 23.85
C LEU A 429 15.76 34.43 23.56
N GLY A 430 14.59 35.08 23.54
CA GLY A 430 14.47 36.52 23.34
C GLY A 430 14.70 37.00 21.91
N SER A 431 14.76 36.10 20.93
CA SER A 431 14.93 36.44 19.51
C SER A 431 13.84 37.40 19.01
N ASP A 432 12.58 37.16 19.36
CA ASP A 432 11.45 38.03 18.94
C ASP A 432 11.60 39.46 19.48
N HIS A 433 12.03 39.58 20.73
CA HIS A 433 12.22 40.89 21.38
C HIS A 433 13.41 41.63 20.78
N LEU A 434 14.49 40.90 20.45
CA LEU A 434 15.64 41.46 19.74
C LEU A 434 15.28 41.95 18.34
N MET A 435 14.53 41.15 17.57
CA MET A 435 14.09 41.54 16.23
C MET A 435 13.22 42.79 16.29
N GLN A 436 12.21 42.82 17.17
CA GLN A 436 11.36 44.00 17.34
C GLN A 436 12.16 45.24 17.73
N ARG A 437 13.11 45.12 18.66
CA ARG A 437 13.92 46.26 19.11
C ARG A 437 14.84 46.78 18.02
N LEU A 438 15.42 45.89 17.23
CA LEU A 438 16.32 46.25 16.12
C LEU A 438 15.55 46.82 14.91
N ASP A 439 14.28 46.44 14.72
CA ASP A 439 13.41 47.07 13.73
C ASP A 439 13.06 48.52 14.12
N GLU A 440 12.79 48.76 15.41
CA GLU A 440 12.49 50.10 15.92
C GLU A 440 13.73 51.00 16.02
N GLN A 441 14.88 50.44 16.44
CA GLN A 441 16.14 51.14 16.64
C GLN A 441 17.33 50.31 16.13
N PRO A 442 17.67 50.39 14.83
CA PRO A 442 18.76 49.60 14.23
C PRO A 442 20.14 49.87 14.84
N GLU A 443 20.34 51.09 15.36
CA GLU A 443 21.58 51.55 15.98
C GLU A 443 21.63 51.32 17.50
N ALA A 444 20.71 50.52 18.06
CA ALA A 444 20.74 50.15 19.47
C ALA A 444 22.12 49.59 19.84
N THR A 445 22.68 50.01 20.97
CA THR A 445 24.02 49.54 21.39
C THR A 445 23.93 48.12 21.95
N GLU A 446 25.05 47.40 22.00
CA GLU A 446 25.06 46.06 22.63
C GLU A 446 24.55 46.12 24.08
N GLY A 447 24.86 47.18 24.81
CA GLY A 447 24.38 47.39 26.19
C GLY A 447 22.85 47.42 26.28
N ASP A 448 22.19 48.14 25.37
CA ASP A 448 20.73 48.23 25.33
C ASP A 448 20.09 46.86 25.03
N LEU A 449 20.70 46.07 24.14
CA LEU A 449 20.22 44.73 23.79
C LEU A 449 20.46 43.73 24.92
N HIS A 450 21.58 43.83 25.65
CA HIS A 450 21.82 43.00 26.84
C HIS A 450 20.85 43.33 27.97
N GLU A 451 20.50 44.60 28.18
CA GLU A 451 19.48 44.98 29.18
C GLU A 451 18.11 44.43 28.84
N LEU A 452 17.73 44.43 27.56
CA LEU A 452 16.48 43.84 27.06
C LEU A 452 16.42 42.33 27.31
N LEU A 453 17.50 41.60 27.03
CA LEU A 453 17.55 40.14 27.18
C LEU A 453 17.72 39.66 28.63
N ARG A 454 18.29 40.49 29.50
CA ARG A 454 18.60 40.15 30.88
C ARG A 454 17.44 39.52 31.67
N PRO A 455 16.19 40.05 31.65
CA PRO A 455 15.07 39.41 32.35
C PRO A 455 14.73 38.03 31.77
N ILE A 456 14.69 37.90 30.43
CA ILE A 456 14.33 36.64 29.73
C ILE A 456 15.34 35.54 30.07
N LEU A 457 16.63 35.87 30.00
CA LEU A 457 17.70 34.93 30.33
C LEU A 457 17.63 34.52 31.80
N ARG A 458 17.37 35.45 32.73
CA ARG A 458 17.29 35.19 34.18
C ARG A 458 16.10 34.33 34.58
N ASP A 459 15.00 34.42 33.86
CA ASP A 459 13.83 33.59 34.13
C ASP A 459 14.06 32.13 33.71
N HIS A 460 14.88 31.92 32.66
CA HIS A 460 15.19 30.57 32.17
C HIS A 460 16.40 29.93 32.86
N PHE A 461 17.52 30.66 32.96
CA PHE A 461 18.77 30.17 33.53
C PHE A 461 18.98 30.69 34.94
N GLN A 462 19.52 29.84 35.82
CA GLN A 462 19.85 30.28 37.18
C GLN A 462 20.88 31.41 37.17
N PRO A 463 20.76 32.42 38.06
CA PRO A 463 21.68 33.56 38.10
C PRO A 463 23.16 33.18 38.19
N ALA A 464 23.48 32.07 38.90
CA ALA A 464 24.84 31.57 39.03
C ALA A 464 25.42 31.05 37.69
N LEU A 465 24.57 30.52 36.80
CA LEU A 465 24.97 30.07 35.49
C LEU A 465 25.24 31.26 34.55
N LEU A 466 24.29 32.19 34.50
CA LEU A 466 24.37 33.38 33.66
C LEU A 466 25.58 34.24 33.96
N ALA A 467 25.96 34.36 35.23
CA ALA A 467 27.16 35.10 35.63
C ALA A 467 28.46 34.52 35.05
N ARG A 468 28.44 33.26 34.57
CA ARG A 468 29.59 32.59 33.94
C ARG A 468 29.49 32.58 32.40
N PHE A 469 28.38 33.06 31.84
CA PHE A 469 28.18 33.11 30.40
C PHE A 469 28.63 34.45 29.85
N GLN A 470 29.46 34.42 28.81
CA GLN A 470 29.65 35.58 27.95
C GLN A 470 28.58 35.53 26.86
N THR A 471 27.54 36.36 26.99
CA THR A 471 26.45 36.39 26.01
C THR A 471 26.87 37.22 24.81
N VAL A 472 26.88 36.60 23.63
CA VAL A 472 27.12 37.26 22.34
C VAL A 472 25.78 37.37 21.61
N ILE A 473 25.39 38.59 21.26
CA ILE A 473 24.11 38.85 20.59
C ILE A 473 24.36 38.88 19.08
N TYR A 474 23.68 37.99 18.34
CA TYR A 474 23.72 37.98 16.89
C TYR A 474 22.69 38.96 16.34
N ARG A 475 23.14 39.94 15.55
CA ARG A 475 22.25 40.82 14.78
C ARG A 475 21.72 40.10 13.54
N PRO A 476 20.53 40.49 13.03
CA PRO A 476 20.05 40.05 11.74
C PRO A 476 21.09 40.28 10.64
N LEU A 477 21.16 39.36 9.67
CA LEU A 477 22.08 39.46 8.56
C LEU A 477 21.71 40.65 7.67
N SER A 478 22.68 41.51 7.36
CA SER A 478 22.49 42.57 6.38
C SER A 478 22.33 41.98 4.97
N GLN A 479 21.71 42.73 4.07
CA GLN A 479 21.59 42.34 2.65
C GLN A 479 22.94 42.02 2.02
N ALA A 480 23.98 42.80 2.32
CA ALA A 480 25.33 42.54 1.82
C ALA A 480 25.90 41.22 2.36
N ALA A 481 25.72 40.93 3.65
CA ALA A 481 26.16 39.66 4.24
C ALA A 481 25.38 38.47 3.67
N MET A 482 24.06 38.63 3.47
CA MET A 482 23.20 37.61 2.86
C MET A 482 23.64 37.31 1.43
N ARG A 483 23.94 38.33 0.62
CA ARG A 483 24.46 38.15 -0.74
C ARG A 483 25.72 37.30 -0.74
N THR A 484 26.69 37.61 0.11
CA THR A 484 27.93 36.83 0.23
C THR A 484 27.64 35.36 0.57
N ILE A 485 26.66 35.08 1.41
CA ILE A 485 26.25 33.70 1.74
C ILE A 485 25.66 33.00 0.51
N VAL A 486 24.78 33.67 -0.24
CA VAL A 486 24.19 33.14 -1.48
C VAL A 486 25.29 32.84 -2.51
N GLU A 487 26.24 33.76 -2.70
CA GLU A 487 27.40 33.59 -3.58
C GLU A 487 28.22 32.34 -3.22
N MET A 488 28.53 32.18 -1.93
CA MET A 488 29.24 31.00 -1.45
C MET A 488 28.47 29.70 -1.70
N LYS A 489 27.16 29.68 -1.44
CA LYS A 489 26.31 28.49 -1.60
C LYS A 489 26.17 28.09 -3.07
N LEU A 490 25.91 29.05 -3.95
CA LEU A 490 25.86 28.79 -5.40
C LEU A 490 27.24 28.42 -5.97
N GLY A 491 28.32 28.96 -5.41
CA GLY A 491 29.69 28.54 -5.71
C GLY A 491 29.94 27.07 -5.38
N GLN A 492 29.42 26.57 -4.25
CA GLN A 492 29.49 25.15 -3.90
C GLN A 492 28.70 24.28 -4.89
N VAL A 493 27.52 24.72 -5.32
CA VAL A 493 26.73 24.02 -6.35
C VAL A 493 27.50 23.95 -7.68
N SER A 494 28.10 25.06 -8.09
CA SER A 494 28.95 25.17 -9.28
C SER A 494 30.13 24.21 -9.22
N GLN A 495 30.86 24.16 -8.10
CA GLN A 495 31.97 23.23 -7.89
C GLN A 495 31.50 21.76 -7.97
N ARG A 496 30.33 21.45 -7.41
CA ARG A 496 29.75 20.11 -7.46
C ARG A 496 29.39 19.69 -8.89
N LEU A 497 28.77 20.58 -9.67
CA LEU A 497 28.42 20.33 -11.06
C LEU A 497 29.66 20.11 -11.93
N ASN A 498 30.71 20.90 -11.74
CA ASN A 498 31.98 20.70 -12.42
C ASN A 498 32.61 19.34 -12.05
N ARG A 499 32.66 19.01 -10.76
CA ARG A 499 33.29 17.75 -10.29
C ARG A 499 32.58 16.48 -10.82
N HIS A 500 31.26 16.49 -10.92
CA HIS A 500 30.49 15.30 -11.31
C HIS A 500 30.17 15.23 -12.80
N TYR A 501 29.98 16.38 -13.47
CA TYR A 501 29.54 16.42 -14.87
C TYR A 501 30.52 17.16 -15.81
N GLY A 502 31.59 17.77 -15.29
CA GLY A 502 32.55 18.56 -16.07
C GLY A 502 31.99 19.87 -16.60
N LEU A 503 30.87 20.34 -16.04
CA LEU A 503 30.16 21.54 -16.50
C LEU A 503 30.83 22.80 -15.97
N THR A 504 31.09 23.75 -16.88
CA THR A 504 31.45 25.12 -16.49
C THR A 504 30.17 25.92 -16.26
N THR A 505 29.94 26.34 -15.02
CA THR A 505 28.74 27.10 -14.65
C THR A 505 29.01 28.59 -14.60
N HIS A 506 28.13 29.35 -15.25
CA HIS A 506 28.05 30.80 -15.15
C HIS A 506 26.75 31.16 -14.45
N ILE A 507 26.82 32.00 -13.42
CA ILE A 507 25.64 32.47 -12.69
C ILE A 507 25.51 33.96 -12.97
N ASP A 508 24.33 34.35 -13.43
CA ASP A 508 24.00 35.74 -13.68
C ASP A 508 23.69 36.49 -12.38
N GLU A 509 24.00 37.78 -12.34
CA GLU A 509 23.77 38.64 -11.17
C GLU A 509 22.29 38.68 -10.75
N SER A 510 21.37 38.56 -11.71
CA SER A 510 19.93 38.47 -11.44
C SER A 510 19.55 37.37 -10.45
N LEU A 511 20.24 36.22 -10.50
CA LEU A 511 19.97 35.11 -9.60
C LEU A 511 20.49 35.38 -8.19
N TYR A 512 21.65 36.04 -8.06
CA TYR A 512 22.17 36.47 -6.76
C TYR A 512 21.22 37.47 -6.09
N ASP A 513 20.74 38.46 -6.85
CA ASP A 513 19.80 39.47 -6.36
C ASP A 513 18.47 38.84 -5.92
N ALA A 514 17.89 37.98 -6.76
CA ALA A 514 16.60 37.34 -6.47
C ALA A 514 16.64 36.44 -5.22
N LEU A 515 17.69 35.62 -5.09
CA LEU A 515 17.85 34.76 -3.91
C LEU A 515 18.14 35.58 -2.65
N THR A 516 18.91 36.66 -2.77
CA THR A 516 19.17 37.56 -1.64
C THR A 516 17.87 38.22 -1.16
N ALA A 517 17.05 38.73 -2.08
CA ALA A 517 15.76 39.34 -1.77
C ALA A 517 14.79 38.33 -1.12
N ALA A 518 14.71 37.11 -1.64
CA ALA A 518 13.86 36.05 -1.09
C ALA A 518 14.27 35.63 0.34
N CYS A 519 15.55 35.76 0.70
CA CYS A 519 16.06 35.39 2.02
C CYS A 519 16.05 36.54 3.04
N LEU A 520 15.72 37.75 2.60
CA LEU A 520 15.49 38.93 3.46
C LEU A 520 14.04 39.05 3.94
N LEU A 521 13.13 38.20 3.41
CA LEU A 521 11.76 38.13 3.91
C LEU A 521 11.75 37.64 5.38
N PRO A 522 10.88 38.22 6.23
CA PRO A 522 10.77 37.83 7.63
C PRO A 522 10.55 36.31 7.76
N ASP A 523 11.14 35.71 8.79
CA ASP A 523 11.00 34.29 9.20
C ASP A 523 11.82 33.23 8.46
N THR A 524 12.52 33.54 7.36
CA THR A 524 13.16 32.48 6.55
C THR A 524 14.70 32.46 6.61
N GLY A 525 15.34 33.64 6.73
CA GLY A 525 16.78 33.80 6.94
C GLY A 525 17.68 33.02 5.97
N ALA A 526 18.94 32.79 6.37
CA ALA A 526 19.91 32.07 5.53
C ALA A 526 19.57 30.58 5.32
N ARG A 527 18.70 30.00 6.16
CA ARG A 527 18.21 28.61 6.00
C ARG A 527 17.34 28.47 4.74
N ASN A 528 16.68 29.56 4.33
CA ASN A 528 15.87 29.57 3.12
C ASN A 528 16.70 29.37 1.85
N VAL A 529 17.95 29.82 1.83
CA VAL A 529 18.86 29.60 0.70
C VAL A 529 18.99 28.12 0.39
N ASP A 530 19.20 27.28 1.40
CA ASP A 530 19.31 25.83 1.21
C ASP A 530 17.98 25.21 0.77
N SER A 531 16.84 25.74 1.25
CA SER A 531 15.52 25.31 0.82
C SER A 531 15.26 25.63 -0.65
N LEU A 532 15.46 26.89 -1.05
CA LEU A 532 15.31 27.36 -2.43
C LEU A 532 16.25 26.59 -3.38
N LEU A 533 17.50 26.36 -2.98
CA LEU A 533 18.43 25.57 -3.75
C LEU A 533 17.95 24.12 -3.94
N ASN A 534 17.51 23.45 -2.88
CA ASN A 534 17.12 22.03 -2.95
C ASN A 534 15.73 21.80 -3.56
N GLN A 535 14.79 22.74 -3.40
CA GLN A 535 13.40 22.57 -3.83
C GLN A 535 13.12 23.18 -5.21
N GLN A 536 13.81 24.26 -5.58
CA GLN A 536 13.51 24.99 -6.81
C GLN A 536 14.64 24.88 -7.85
N ILE A 537 15.90 25.04 -7.44
CA ILE A 537 17.02 25.10 -8.38
C ILE A 537 17.52 23.70 -8.76
N LEU A 538 17.86 22.84 -7.78
CA LEU A 538 18.45 21.53 -8.02
C LEU A 538 17.53 20.51 -8.72
N PRO A 539 16.21 20.45 -8.44
CA PRO A 539 15.32 19.51 -9.13
C PRO A 539 15.19 19.82 -10.61
N VAL A 540 14.98 21.10 -10.95
CA VAL A 540 14.87 21.56 -12.34
C VAL A 540 16.19 21.32 -13.08
N LEU A 541 17.32 21.63 -12.46
CA LEU A 541 18.65 21.30 -12.99
C LEU A 541 18.83 19.82 -13.26
N SER A 542 18.44 18.96 -12.30
CA SER A 542 18.59 17.52 -12.41
C SER A 542 17.73 16.95 -13.55
N GLN A 543 16.49 17.41 -13.68
CA GLN A 543 15.57 16.98 -14.74
C GLN A 543 16.08 17.38 -16.13
N GLN A 544 16.56 18.62 -16.29
CA GLN A 544 17.09 19.10 -17.56
C GLN A 544 18.39 18.38 -17.94
N LEU A 545 19.30 18.16 -16.98
CA LEU A 545 20.52 17.39 -17.21
C LEU A 545 20.23 15.95 -17.62
N LEU A 546 19.28 15.28 -16.96
CA LEU A 546 18.85 13.92 -17.32
C LEU A 546 18.24 13.86 -18.72
N THR A 547 17.48 14.89 -19.11
CA THR A 547 16.88 14.98 -20.46
C THR A 547 17.96 15.10 -21.53
N HIS A 548 18.97 15.96 -21.32
CA HIS A 548 20.11 16.05 -22.23
C HIS A 548 20.95 14.76 -22.27
N MET A 549 21.14 14.10 -21.12
CA MET A 549 21.83 12.81 -21.06
C MET A 549 21.08 11.71 -21.83
N ALA A 550 19.74 11.66 -21.71
CA ALA A 550 18.91 10.73 -22.47
C ALA A 550 18.99 10.99 -23.99
N ALA A 551 19.10 12.26 -24.40
CA ALA A 551 19.35 12.67 -25.78
C ALA A 551 20.81 12.48 -26.25
N LYS A 552 21.69 11.86 -25.43
CA LYS A 552 23.14 11.69 -25.66
C LYS A 552 23.89 13.00 -25.91
N GLN A 553 23.35 14.12 -25.43
CA GLN A 553 23.95 15.44 -25.52
C GLN A 553 24.68 15.74 -24.21
N LYS A 554 25.99 15.98 -24.27
CA LYS A 554 26.78 16.42 -23.11
C LYS A 554 27.03 17.92 -23.22
N PRO A 555 26.23 18.77 -22.55
CA PRO A 555 26.50 20.20 -22.52
C PRO A 555 27.85 20.45 -21.81
N GLN A 556 28.59 21.46 -22.26
CA GLN A 556 29.89 21.84 -21.66
C GLN A 556 29.78 23.03 -20.71
N SER A 557 28.78 23.89 -20.92
CA SER A 557 28.50 25.03 -20.08
C SER A 557 27.03 25.14 -19.72
N LEU A 558 26.76 25.76 -18.58
CA LEU A 558 25.44 26.03 -18.05
C LEU A 558 25.41 27.48 -17.56
N CYS A 559 24.43 28.25 -18.02
CA CYS A 559 24.12 29.56 -17.50
C CYS A 559 22.85 29.49 -16.64
N LEU A 560 22.95 29.99 -15.41
CA LEU A 560 21.86 30.11 -14.45
C LEU A 560 21.47 31.58 -14.33
N SER A 561 20.21 31.91 -14.61
CA SER A 561 19.68 33.27 -14.49
C SER A 561 18.32 33.29 -13.80
N TRP A 562 17.84 34.48 -13.45
CA TRP A 562 16.50 34.67 -12.92
C TRP A 562 15.71 35.69 -13.74
N SER A 563 14.43 35.40 -13.99
CA SER A 563 13.47 36.29 -14.65
C SER A 563 12.18 36.36 -13.84
N GLU A 564 11.54 37.53 -13.76
CA GLU A 564 10.24 37.70 -13.08
C GLU A 564 9.09 36.93 -13.76
N GLU A 565 9.16 36.70 -15.07
CA GLU A 565 8.09 36.02 -15.84
C GLU A 565 8.22 34.49 -15.84
N GLU A 566 9.45 33.97 -15.94
CA GLU A 566 9.72 32.52 -16.13
C GLU A 566 10.39 31.86 -14.91
N GLY A 567 10.78 32.63 -13.89
CA GLY A 567 11.52 32.14 -12.73
C GLY A 567 12.98 31.80 -13.05
N ILE A 568 13.42 30.59 -12.71
CA ILE A 568 14.82 30.16 -12.90
C ILE A 568 15.06 29.82 -14.37
N GLY A 569 15.89 30.61 -15.04
CA GLY A 569 16.36 30.38 -16.40
C GLY A 569 17.57 29.45 -16.44
N LEU A 570 17.53 28.48 -17.34
CA LEU A 570 18.59 27.51 -17.57
C LEU A 570 18.97 27.49 -19.05
N ALA A 571 20.17 27.95 -19.38
CA ALA A 571 20.69 27.90 -20.74
C ALA A 571 21.94 27.01 -20.81
N PHE A 572 21.84 25.89 -21.54
CA PHE A 572 22.97 25.02 -21.81
C PHE A 572 23.71 25.46 -23.07
N GLY A 573 25.04 25.55 -22.98
CA GLY A 573 25.90 25.90 -24.12
C GLY A 573 26.00 24.77 -25.17
N PRO A 574 26.59 25.07 -26.34
CA PRO A 574 26.61 24.16 -27.48
C PRO A 574 27.21 22.79 -27.13
N THR A 575 26.53 21.75 -27.60
CA THR A 575 26.91 20.35 -27.44
C THR A 575 27.87 19.96 -28.56
N GLN A 576 28.94 19.22 -28.27
CA GLN A 576 29.71 18.56 -29.33
C GLN A 576 28.83 17.49 -29.97
N GLY A 577 28.25 17.80 -31.13
CA GLY A 577 27.56 16.85 -31.96
C GLY A 577 28.52 15.76 -32.43
N VAL A 578 28.29 14.53 -31.99
CA VAL A 578 28.91 13.35 -32.61
C VAL A 578 28.13 13.08 -33.90
N HIS A 579 28.61 13.64 -35.02
CA HIS A 579 28.36 13.04 -36.32
C HIS A 579 29.26 11.80 -36.44
N ALA A 580 28.66 10.61 -36.32
CA ALA A 580 29.05 9.37 -37.01
C ALA A 580 28.01 8.29 -36.72
#